data_AF-A0ABD2FUI0-F1
#
_entry.id   AF-A0ABD2FUI0-F1
#
_cell.length_a   1.000
_cell.length_b   1.000
_cell.length_c   1.000
_cell.angle_alpha   90.00
_cell.angle_beta   90.00
_cell.angle_gamma   90.00
#
_symmetry.space_group_name_H-M   'P 1'
#
loop_
_entity.id
_entity.type
_entity.pdbx_description
1 polymer ?
#
loop_
_entity_poly.entity_id
_entity_poly.type
_entity_poly.pdbx_seq_one_letter_code
_entity_poly.pdbx_strand_id
1 'polypeptide(L)'
;MLAVVQCIRNVPMFYAKRLYKSMKGLGTADNTLIRIMISRSEIDMLDIRECFRLLYEKSLYNMIKDDTSGDYKRTLLNLCGGDDDLAGEFFPEAAQIAYKMWETSAMTKVQLRPTLRPAHDFDPAADAQALRKSMKGFGTDEDAIIDIIAQRSNAQRQEIRQTFKSLLGRDLMKDLKSELSKNLERLIIGLMLTPAEFDAKMMKKAMEGAGTDEHALIEILVTRSSEQILAMNAAYQAGYTKSMEEAINSDTSGLFCRILVSLAQGAREEDPADEERANADAQELADACNADSDDMENKFMSILCTRSFPHLRRVFQEFVRCSNKDIEQIIKKEMSGDVKNAFYAIVRSVKNQPSYFADRLYKAMKGLGTDDRALIRIMVSRSEIDLFNIRKEFKETHDVSLHEFIQGDTSGDYRKTLQLLCGGED
;
A
#
# COMPACT_ATOMS: atom_id res chain seq x y z
N MET A 1 25.39 -14.83 -3.42
CA MET A 1 25.05 -14.60 -4.85
C MET A 1 24.14 -13.39 -5.07
N LEU A 2 23.10 -13.15 -4.27
CA LEU A 2 22.19 -12.01 -4.47
C LEU A 2 22.89 -10.63 -4.47
N ALA A 3 23.83 -10.41 -3.54
CA ALA A 3 24.60 -9.16 -3.48
C ALA A 3 25.44 -8.92 -4.75
N VAL A 4 26.03 -9.98 -5.32
CA VAL A 4 26.80 -9.89 -6.58
C VAL A 4 25.88 -9.49 -7.73
N VAL A 5 24.69 -10.10 -7.83
CA VAL A 5 23.69 -9.73 -8.85
C VAL A 5 23.22 -8.28 -8.67
N GLN A 6 23.00 -7.84 -7.44
CA GLN A 6 22.62 -6.44 -7.15
C GLN A 6 23.71 -5.46 -7.57
N CYS A 7 24.98 -5.73 -7.25
CA CYS A 7 26.10 -4.90 -7.68
C CYS A 7 26.26 -4.88 -9.21
N ILE A 8 26.12 -6.03 -9.89
CA ILE A 8 26.16 -6.09 -11.36
C ILE A 8 25.07 -5.23 -11.98
N ARG A 9 23.87 -5.20 -11.39
CA ARG A 9 22.76 -4.38 -11.89
C ARG A 9 22.97 -2.90 -11.62
N ASN A 10 23.34 -2.55 -10.38
CA ASN A 10 23.52 -1.17 -9.96
C ASN A 10 24.26 -1.09 -8.61
N VAL A 11 25.54 -0.67 -8.65
CA VAL A 11 26.38 -0.53 -7.46
C VAL A 11 25.90 0.58 -6.52
N PRO A 12 25.56 1.80 -6.99
CA PRO A 12 25.01 2.85 -6.12
C PRO A 12 23.77 2.40 -5.35
N MET A 13 22.82 1.76 -6.03
CA MET A 13 21.59 1.22 -5.45
C MET A 13 21.87 0.17 -4.37
N PHE A 14 22.86 -0.70 -4.59
CA PHE A 14 23.28 -1.68 -3.59
C PHE A 14 23.79 -0.98 -2.31
N TYR A 15 24.65 0.02 -2.45
CA TYR A 15 25.16 0.75 -1.29
C TYR A 15 24.10 1.62 -0.61
N ALA A 16 23.18 2.22 -1.36
CA ALA A 16 22.03 2.93 -0.81
C ALA A 16 21.19 2.00 0.10
N LYS A 17 20.90 0.78 -0.36
CA LYS A 17 20.21 -0.23 0.45
C LYS A 17 20.98 -0.62 1.72
N ARG A 18 22.29 -0.77 1.60
CA ARG A 18 23.16 -1.11 2.74
C ARG A 18 23.26 0.02 3.75
N LEU A 19 23.30 1.28 3.31
CA LEU A 19 23.29 2.46 4.18
C LEU A 19 21.98 2.57 4.94
N TYR A 20 20.85 2.39 4.25
CA TYR A 20 19.54 2.45 4.91
C TYR A 20 19.43 1.39 6.01
N LYS A 21 19.81 0.14 5.69
CA LYS A 21 19.86 -0.94 6.69
C LYS A 21 20.79 -0.65 7.86
N SER A 22 21.87 0.11 7.65
CA SER A 22 22.81 0.43 8.72
C SER A 22 22.29 1.48 9.71
N MET A 23 21.28 2.27 9.33
CA MET A 23 20.71 3.36 10.15
C MET A 23 19.22 3.12 10.47
N LYS A 24 18.70 1.92 10.17
CA LYS A 24 17.30 1.60 10.41
C LYS A 24 17.16 0.95 11.79
N GLY A 25 16.23 1.48 12.60
CA GLY A 25 15.79 0.86 13.84
C GLY A 25 16.30 1.62 15.06
N LEU A 26 16.42 0.93 16.20
CA LEU A 26 17.07 1.48 17.39
C LEU A 26 18.58 1.24 17.29
N GLY A 27 19.35 2.32 17.13
CA GLY A 27 20.80 2.30 17.01
C GLY A 27 21.32 2.16 15.58
N THR A 28 22.64 2.29 15.43
CA THR A 28 23.31 2.37 14.14
C THR A 28 24.36 1.26 14.01
N ALA A 29 24.41 0.59 12.86
CA ALA A 29 25.47 -0.36 12.53
C ALA A 29 26.73 0.39 12.04
N ASP A 30 27.39 1.11 12.95
CA ASP A 30 28.46 2.08 12.66
C ASP A 30 29.58 1.52 11.76
N ASN A 31 30.02 0.29 12.01
CA ASN A 31 31.06 -0.34 11.18
C ASN A 31 30.67 -0.45 9.69
N THR A 32 29.39 -0.63 9.39
CA THR A 32 28.90 -0.63 8.00
C THR A 32 28.77 0.78 7.48
N LEU A 33 28.22 1.70 8.27
CA LEU A 33 28.04 3.10 7.89
C LEU A 33 29.40 3.74 7.55
N ILE A 34 30.36 3.68 8.46
CA ILE A 34 31.73 4.18 8.29
C ILE A 34 32.38 3.61 7.03
N ARG A 35 32.34 2.27 6.88
CA ARG A 35 32.98 1.60 5.75
C ARG A 35 32.43 2.09 4.42
N ILE A 36 31.11 2.24 4.30
CA ILE A 36 30.49 2.69 3.04
C ILE A 36 30.75 4.18 2.81
N MET A 37 30.53 5.02 3.83
CA MET A 37 30.71 6.47 3.71
C MET A 37 32.13 6.84 3.30
N ILE A 38 33.15 6.14 3.82
CA ILE A 38 34.55 6.36 3.43
C ILE A 38 34.86 5.74 2.05
N SER A 39 34.50 4.48 1.83
CA SER A 39 34.91 3.79 0.59
C SER A 39 34.22 4.30 -0.66
N ARG A 40 33.08 5.00 -0.53
CA ARG A 40 32.30 5.51 -1.66
C ARG A 40 32.31 7.03 -1.82
N SER A 41 32.88 7.78 -0.87
CA SER A 41 32.86 9.26 -0.88
C SER A 41 33.41 9.87 -2.17
N GLU A 42 34.47 9.27 -2.74
CA GLU A 42 35.14 9.75 -3.95
C GLU A 42 34.81 8.94 -5.20
N ILE A 43 33.83 8.03 -5.14
CA ILE A 43 33.51 7.12 -6.26
C ILE A 43 32.12 7.43 -6.83
N ASP A 44 31.07 7.27 -6.03
CA ASP A 44 29.68 7.34 -6.49
C ASP A 44 28.72 7.80 -5.37
N MET A 45 29.21 8.53 -4.37
CA MET A 45 28.38 9.01 -3.25
C MET A 45 27.18 9.84 -3.72
N LEU A 46 27.34 10.65 -4.78
CA LEU A 46 26.24 11.41 -5.37
C LEU A 46 25.14 10.49 -5.93
N ASP A 47 25.51 9.45 -6.67
CA ASP A 47 24.56 8.47 -7.21
C ASP A 47 23.91 7.65 -6.09
N ILE A 48 24.67 7.32 -5.03
CA ILE A 48 24.16 6.63 -3.85
C ILE A 48 23.09 7.48 -3.16
N ARG A 49 23.31 8.79 -3.00
CA ARG A 49 22.34 9.72 -2.39
C ARG A 49 21.05 9.76 -3.19
N GLU A 50 21.15 9.86 -4.52
CA GLU A 50 19.97 9.84 -5.39
C GLU A 50 19.23 8.51 -5.34
N CYS A 51 19.95 7.37 -5.40
CA CYS A 51 19.35 6.05 -5.23
C CYS A 51 18.65 5.92 -3.88
N PHE A 52 19.26 6.45 -2.82
CA PHE A 52 18.70 6.42 -1.47
C PHE A 52 17.40 7.22 -1.41
N ARG A 53 17.41 8.43 -1.99
CA ARG A 53 16.23 9.30 -2.08
C ARG A 53 15.10 8.64 -2.89
N LEU A 54 15.43 7.99 -4.01
CA LEU A 54 14.46 7.28 -4.85
C LEU A 54 13.87 6.03 -4.19
N LEU A 55 14.65 5.30 -3.41
CA LEU A 55 14.19 4.09 -2.72
C LEU A 55 13.40 4.38 -1.45
N TYR A 56 13.87 5.34 -0.65
CA TYR A 56 13.44 5.50 0.73
C TYR A 56 12.71 6.80 0.99
N GLU A 57 12.61 7.67 -0.02
CA GLU A 57 11.95 8.98 0.07
C GLU A 57 12.50 9.85 1.20
N LYS A 58 13.77 9.65 1.51
CA LYS A 58 14.49 10.33 2.56
C LYS A 58 15.84 10.75 2.02
N SER A 59 16.30 11.92 2.44
CA SER A 59 17.68 12.33 2.22
C SER A 59 18.61 11.44 3.04
N LEU A 60 19.66 10.91 2.41
CA LEU A 60 20.72 10.17 3.10
C LEU A 60 21.37 11.06 4.16
N TYR A 61 21.56 12.34 3.83
CA TYR A 61 22.09 13.35 4.73
C TYR A 61 21.22 13.50 5.98
N ASN A 62 19.90 13.65 5.81
CA ASN A 62 18.99 13.79 6.94
C ASN A 62 18.92 12.53 7.80
N MET A 63 18.95 11.34 7.18
CA MET A 63 18.98 10.09 7.95
C MET A 63 20.27 9.95 8.78
N ILE A 64 21.43 10.32 8.23
CA ILE A 64 22.70 10.37 8.99
C ILE A 64 22.59 11.42 10.11
N LYS A 65 22.02 12.59 9.82
CA LYS A 65 21.90 13.71 10.77
C LYS A 65 21.08 13.35 12.01
N ASP A 66 20.01 12.59 11.80
CA ASP A 66 19.08 12.16 12.84
C ASP A 66 19.63 10.98 13.64
N ASP A 67 20.36 10.07 12.99
CA ASP A 67 20.82 8.81 13.61
C ASP A 67 22.20 8.92 14.28
N THR A 68 22.95 10.00 14.05
CA THR A 68 24.30 10.18 14.58
C THR A 68 24.49 11.49 15.37
N SER A 69 25.54 11.59 16.17
CA SER A 69 25.83 12.77 17.01
C SER A 69 27.31 13.16 17.06
N GLY A 70 27.59 14.35 17.60
CA GLY A 70 28.95 14.84 17.83
C GLY A 70 29.79 15.07 16.56
N ASP A 71 31.11 14.98 16.72
CA ASP A 71 32.06 15.13 15.60
C ASP A 71 31.95 13.98 14.60
N TYR A 72 31.56 12.79 15.08
CA TYR A 72 31.26 11.64 14.23
C TYR A 72 30.20 11.98 13.17
N LYS A 73 29.06 12.56 13.61
CA LYS A 73 28.04 13.10 12.69
C LYS A 73 28.63 14.09 11.70
N ARG A 74 29.38 15.08 12.20
CA ARG A 74 29.94 16.14 11.35
C ARG A 74 30.80 15.56 10.22
N THR A 75 31.64 14.59 10.54
CA THR A 75 32.48 13.91 9.54
C THR A 75 31.65 13.13 8.52
N LEU A 76 30.65 12.36 8.96
CA LEU A 76 29.79 11.60 8.05
C LEU A 76 28.97 12.50 7.13
N LEU A 77 28.43 13.61 7.64
CA LEU A 77 27.70 14.58 6.85
C LEU A 77 28.62 15.23 5.79
N ASN A 78 29.85 15.59 6.16
CA ASN A 78 30.83 16.09 5.19
C ASN A 78 31.18 15.07 4.10
N LEU A 79 31.29 13.78 4.44
CA LEU A 79 31.51 12.70 3.47
C LEU A 79 30.28 12.44 2.59
N CYS A 80 29.07 12.65 3.13
CA CYS A 80 27.82 12.54 2.40
C CYS A 80 27.68 13.69 1.38
N GLY A 81 28.07 14.91 1.74
CA GLY A 81 27.85 16.11 0.94
C GLY A 81 26.79 17.02 1.56
N GLY A 82 26.06 17.76 0.72
CA GLY A 82 25.02 18.71 1.15
C GLY A 82 23.67 18.08 1.46
N ASP A 83 22.72 18.92 1.84
CA ASP A 83 21.31 18.52 1.97
C ASP A 83 20.66 18.41 0.58
N ASP A 84 20.27 17.20 0.19
CA ASP A 84 19.66 16.88 -1.12
C ASP A 84 18.15 17.10 -1.15
N ASP A 85 17.58 17.78 -0.15
CA ASP A 85 16.15 18.11 -0.14
C ASP A 85 15.75 19.10 -1.26
N LEU A 86 16.71 19.64 -2.01
CA LEU A 86 16.47 20.45 -3.20
C LEU A 86 16.26 19.56 -4.43
N ALA A 87 15.02 19.47 -4.89
CA ALA A 87 14.66 18.84 -6.17
C ALA A 87 15.41 19.52 -7.34
N GLY A 88 16.54 18.92 -7.71
CA GLY A 88 17.23 19.18 -8.95
C GLY A 88 16.83 18.19 -10.04
N GLU A 89 17.26 18.49 -11.26
CA GLU A 89 17.31 17.51 -12.35
C GLU A 89 18.17 16.31 -11.93
N PHE A 90 17.82 15.12 -12.41
CA PHE A 90 18.63 13.94 -12.16
C PHE A 90 20.03 14.09 -12.75
N PHE A 91 21.04 13.56 -12.04
CA PHE A 91 22.29 13.18 -12.69
C PHE A 91 22.03 12.03 -13.68
N PRO A 92 22.81 11.90 -14.78
CA PRO A 92 22.55 10.93 -15.85
C PRO A 92 22.31 9.50 -15.36
N GLU A 93 23.09 9.04 -14.38
CA GLU A 93 22.99 7.72 -13.77
C GLU A 93 21.67 7.54 -12.99
N ALA A 94 21.25 8.56 -12.23
CA ALA A 94 20.00 8.55 -11.48
C ALA A 94 18.77 8.55 -12.42
N ALA A 95 18.83 9.29 -13.52
CA ALA A 95 17.80 9.30 -14.55
C ALA A 95 17.67 7.91 -15.20
N GLN A 96 18.79 7.28 -15.54
CA GLN A 96 18.82 5.92 -16.07
C GLN A 96 18.22 4.90 -15.07
N ILE A 97 18.47 5.10 -13.77
CA ILE A 97 17.90 4.25 -12.72
C ILE A 97 16.38 4.42 -12.63
N ALA A 98 15.91 5.66 -12.54
CA ALA A 98 14.48 5.96 -12.48
C ALA A 98 13.75 5.41 -13.72
N TYR A 99 14.33 5.58 -14.92
CA TYR A 99 13.84 4.99 -16.16
C TYR A 99 13.74 3.47 -16.07
N LYS A 100 14.83 2.79 -15.65
CA LYS A 100 14.87 1.33 -15.50
C LYS A 100 13.93 0.80 -14.43
N MET A 101 13.61 1.58 -13.40
CA MET A 101 12.61 1.20 -12.38
C MET A 101 11.22 1.11 -13.00
N TRP A 102 10.84 2.08 -13.83
CA TRP A 102 9.57 2.05 -14.58
C TRP A 102 9.55 0.95 -15.64
N GLU A 103 10.65 0.74 -16.35
CA GLU A 103 10.82 -0.37 -17.30
C GLU A 103 10.64 -1.72 -16.61
N THR A 104 11.30 -1.92 -15.46
CA THR A 104 11.16 -3.15 -14.66
C THR A 104 9.72 -3.35 -14.20
N SER A 105 9.08 -2.28 -13.71
CA SER A 105 7.66 -2.32 -13.30
C SER A 105 6.75 -2.73 -14.47
N ALA A 106 7.03 -2.26 -15.69
CA ALA A 106 6.24 -2.55 -16.88
C ALA A 106 6.45 -3.98 -17.40
N MET A 107 7.69 -4.49 -17.36
CA MET A 107 8.04 -5.79 -17.94
C MET A 107 7.86 -6.96 -16.97
N THR A 108 7.85 -6.71 -15.66
CA THR A 108 7.80 -7.80 -14.67
C THR A 108 6.42 -8.42 -14.61
N LYS A 109 6.31 -9.67 -15.08
CA LYS A 109 5.12 -10.51 -14.86
C LYS A 109 5.13 -11.04 -13.43
N VAL A 110 4.50 -10.29 -12.51
CA VAL A 110 4.34 -10.72 -11.12
C VAL A 110 3.13 -11.65 -11.02
N GLN A 111 3.36 -12.89 -10.57
CA GLN A 111 2.26 -13.75 -10.14
C GLN A 111 1.78 -13.28 -8.77
N LEU A 112 0.55 -12.77 -8.70
CA LEU A 112 -0.10 -12.43 -7.44
C LEU A 112 -0.49 -13.72 -6.71
N ARG A 113 -0.12 -13.81 -5.44
CA ARG A 113 -0.29 -14.99 -4.61
C ARG A 113 -1.06 -14.65 -3.33
N PRO A 114 -2.16 -15.36 -3.06
CA PRO A 114 -2.86 -15.22 -1.80
C PRO A 114 -2.13 -15.97 -0.68
N THR A 115 -2.40 -15.58 0.56
CA THR A 115 -2.02 -16.32 1.77
C THR A 115 -3.16 -17.22 2.24
N LEU A 116 -4.40 -16.81 1.99
CA LEU A 116 -5.61 -17.57 2.28
C LEU A 116 -6.12 -18.28 1.02
N ARG A 117 -6.44 -19.57 1.13
CA ARG A 117 -6.92 -20.40 0.01
C ARG A 117 -8.18 -21.16 0.41
N PRO A 118 -9.01 -21.60 -0.56
CA PRO A 118 -10.13 -22.48 -0.27
C PRO A 118 -9.66 -23.74 0.48
N ALA A 119 -10.36 -24.09 1.56
CA ALA A 119 -10.15 -25.36 2.26
C ALA A 119 -10.56 -26.52 1.35
N HIS A 120 -9.77 -27.60 1.30
CA HIS A 120 -10.01 -28.75 0.40
C HIS A 120 -11.21 -29.60 0.84
N ASP A 121 -11.30 -29.95 2.12
CA ASP A 121 -12.36 -30.79 2.68
C ASP A 121 -13.48 -29.93 3.29
N PHE A 122 -14.02 -29.01 2.49
CA PHE A 122 -14.99 -28.03 2.95
C PHE A 122 -16.40 -28.62 3.08
N ASP A 123 -16.93 -28.58 4.30
CA ASP A 123 -18.32 -28.89 4.62
C ASP A 123 -18.98 -27.68 5.31
N PRO A 124 -19.84 -26.92 4.59
CA PRO A 124 -20.48 -25.74 5.15
C PRO A 124 -21.47 -26.07 6.28
N ALA A 125 -22.03 -27.29 6.31
CA ALA A 125 -22.96 -27.70 7.36
C ALA A 125 -22.20 -27.99 8.66
N ALA A 126 -21.06 -28.67 8.56
CA ALA A 126 -20.17 -28.90 9.70
C ALA A 126 -19.64 -27.57 10.27
N ASP A 127 -19.14 -26.68 9.42
CA ASP A 127 -18.65 -25.36 9.84
C ASP A 127 -19.78 -24.53 10.48
N ALA A 128 -20.98 -24.52 9.91
CA ALA A 128 -22.12 -23.79 10.47
C ALA A 128 -22.53 -24.31 11.86
N GLN A 129 -22.54 -25.63 12.05
CA GLN A 129 -22.84 -26.24 13.35
C GLN A 129 -21.74 -25.96 14.37
N ALA A 130 -20.47 -26.02 13.97
CA ALA A 130 -19.33 -25.73 14.82
C ALA A 130 -19.34 -24.26 15.28
N LEU A 131 -19.58 -23.32 14.36
CA LEU A 131 -19.77 -21.90 14.68
C LEU A 131 -20.96 -21.67 15.62
N ARG A 132 -22.07 -22.38 15.43
CA ARG A 132 -23.20 -22.27 16.36
C ARG A 132 -22.83 -22.74 17.76
N LYS A 133 -22.07 -23.85 17.84
CA LYS A 133 -21.62 -24.45 19.09
C LYS A 133 -20.66 -23.52 19.83
N SER A 134 -19.72 -22.88 19.14
CA SER A 134 -18.76 -21.95 19.75
C SER A 134 -19.42 -20.68 20.31
N MET A 135 -20.60 -20.32 19.82
CA MET A 135 -21.42 -19.19 20.28
C MET A 135 -22.59 -19.63 21.18
N LYS A 136 -22.57 -20.84 21.75
CA LYS A 136 -23.67 -21.35 22.59
C LYS A 136 -23.27 -21.45 24.06
N GLY A 137 -23.99 -20.72 24.91
CA GLY A 137 -23.87 -20.86 26.37
C GLY A 137 -23.40 -19.56 26.99
N PHE A 138 -22.73 -19.66 28.14
CA PHE A 138 -22.09 -18.51 28.77
C PHE A 138 -20.63 -18.44 28.32
N GLY A 139 -20.27 -17.35 27.64
CA GLY A 139 -18.98 -17.19 26.98
C GLY A 139 -19.01 -17.62 25.51
N THR A 140 -17.90 -17.33 24.83
CA THR A 140 -17.68 -17.60 23.41
C THR A 140 -16.39 -18.41 23.28
N ASP A 141 -16.33 -19.34 22.33
CA ASP A 141 -15.09 -20.04 21.95
C ASP A 141 -14.49 -19.33 20.73
N GLU A 142 -13.72 -18.27 20.98
CA GLU A 142 -13.09 -17.45 19.93
C GLU A 142 -12.12 -18.27 19.08
N ASP A 143 -11.41 -19.24 19.67
CA ASP A 143 -10.47 -20.10 18.97
C ASP A 143 -11.16 -20.90 17.87
N ALA A 144 -12.28 -21.56 18.17
CA ALA A 144 -13.05 -22.29 17.16
C ALA A 144 -13.59 -21.37 16.05
N ILE A 145 -14.02 -20.14 16.39
CA ILE A 145 -14.48 -19.16 15.40
C ILE A 145 -13.33 -18.76 14.47
N ILE A 146 -12.16 -18.48 15.03
CA ILE A 146 -10.97 -18.04 14.31
C ILE A 146 -10.46 -19.15 13.40
N ASP A 147 -10.31 -20.37 13.92
CA ASP A 147 -9.76 -21.51 13.19
C ASP A 147 -10.64 -21.91 11.99
N ILE A 148 -11.96 -21.68 12.08
CA ILE A 148 -12.86 -21.82 10.93
C ILE A 148 -12.74 -20.60 10.03
N ILE A 149 -13.11 -19.41 10.49
CA ILE A 149 -13.30 -18.25 9.62
C ILE A 149 -11.98 -17.84 8.95
N ALA A 150 -10.86 -17.79 9.67
CA ALA A 150 -9.58 -17.34 9.11
C ALA A 150 -8.95 -18.36 8.13
N GLN A 151 -9.52 -19.56 7.98
CA GLN A 151 -9.00 -20.64 7.11
C GLN A 151 -10.01 -21.09 6.05
N ARG A 152 -11.04 -20.29 5.78
CA ARG A 152 -11.98 -20.51 4.66
C ARG A 152 -11.87 -19.34 3.70
N SER A 153 -11.95 -19.60 2.39
CA SER A 153 -12.03 -18.51 1.41
C SER A 153 -13.31 -17.71 1.58
N ASN A 154 -13.35 -16.50 1.02
CA ASN A 154 -14.55 -15.66 1.11
C ASN A 154 -15.78 -16.36 0.52
N ALA A 155 -15.62 -17.05 -0.61
CA ALA A 155 -16.67 -17.84 -1.23
C ALA A 155 -17.22 -18.92 -0.27
N GLN A 156 -16.33 -19.66 0.40
CA GLN A 156 -16.72 -20.65 1.41
C GLN A 156 -17.42 -20.00 2.60
N ARG A 157 -16.96 -18.82 3.06
CA ARG A 157 -17.65 -18.07 4.12
C ARG A 157 -19.06 -17.65 3.72
N GLN A 158 -19.30 -17.29 2.46
CA GLN A 158 -20.66 -17.00 1.98
C GLN A 158 -21.54 -18.25 2.00
N GLU A 159 -21.01 -19.41 1.62
CA GLU A 159 -21.73 -20.69 1.69
C GLU A 159 -22.04 -21.09 3.14
N ILE A 160 -21.11 -20.86 4.08
CA ILE A 160 -21.34 -21.02 5.51
C ILE A 160 -22.47 -20.11 5.98
N ARG A 161 -22.49 -18.82 5.59
CA ARG A 161 -23.56 -17.88 5.97
C ARG A 161 -24.93 -18.37 5.51
N GLN A 162 -25.04 -18.80 4.26
CA GLN A 162 -26.29 -19.32 3.70
C GLN A 162 -26.71 -20.60 4.42
N THR A 163 -25.78 -21.51 4.65
CA THR A 163 -26.04 -22.81 5.30
C THR A 163 -26.44 -22.64 6.76
N PHE A 164 -25.78 -21.75 7.50
CA PHE A 164 -26.13 -21.39 8.88
C PHE A 164 -27.56 -20.86 8.97
N LYS A 165 -27.97 -19.99 8.04
CA LYS A 165 -29.34 -19.48 7.98
C LYS A 165 -30.36 -20.59 7.68
N SER A 166 -30.08 -21.43 6.69
CA SER A 166 -30.97 -22.52 6.26
C SER A 166 -31.15 -23.59 7.34
N LEU A 167 -30.05 -24.02 7.98
CA LEU A 167 -30.09 -25.13 8.95
C LEU A 167 -30.57 -24.68 10.34
N LEU A 168 -30.24 -23.46 10.75
CA LEU A 168 -30.46 -23.00 12.13
C LEU A 168 -31.53 -21.91 12.26
N GLY A 169 -31.97 -21.32 11.16
CA GLY A 169 -32.96 -20.23 11.16
C GLY A 169 -32.43 -18.93 11.78
N ARG A 170 -31.11 -18.73 11.80
CA ARG A 170 -30.43 -17.60 12.47
C ARG A 170 -29.53 -16.83 11.51
N ASP A 171 -29.23 -15.58 11.86
CA ASP A 171 -28.29 -14.76 11.09
C ASP A 171 -26.88 -14.84 11.71
N LEU A 172 -25.96 -15.48 10.97
CA LEU A 172 -24.57 -15.67 11.42
C LEU A 172 -23.85 -14.34 11.68
N MET A 173 -24.10 -13.30 10.88
CA MET A 173 -23.45 -12.00 11.06
C MET A 173 -23.93 -11.32 12.34
N LYS A 174 -25.21 -11.47 12.68
CA LYS A 174 -25.78 -10.96 13.93
C LYS A 174 -25.22 -11.71 15.13
N ASP A 175 -25.17 -13.03 15.07
CA ASP A 175 -24.63 -13.86 16.16
C ASP A 175 -23.14 -13.54 16.39
N LEU A 176 -22.31 -13.45 15.34
CA LEU A 176 -20.89 -13.08 15.48
C LEU A 176 -20.69 -11.68 16.08
N LYS A 177 -21.53 -10.70 15.71
CA LYS A 177 -21.48 -9.35 16.28
C LYS A 177 -21.88 -9.28 17.74
N SER A 178 -22.74 -10.17 18.22
CA SER A 178 -23.12 -10.21 19.64
C SER A 178 -22.10 -10.92 20.51
N GLU A 179 -21.33 -11.83 19.93
CA GLU A 179 -20.40 -12.72 20.66
C GLU A 179 -18.97 -12.16 20.67
N LEU A 180 -18.55 -11.48 19.60
CA LEU A 180 -17.22 -10.89 19.49
C LEU A 180 -17.23 -9.40 19.84
N SER A 181 -16.06 -8.85 20.18
CA SER A 181 -15.92 -7.41 20.43
C SER A 181 -14.63 -6.80 19.84
N LYS A 182 -14.59 -5.46 19.79
CA LYS A 182 -13.41 -4.65 19.46
C LYS A 182 -12.80 -5.02 18.08
N ASN A 183 -11.48 -5.20 18.01
CA ASN A 183 -10.76 -5.44 16.76
C ASN A 183 -10.98 -6.85 16.22
N LEU A 184 -11.16 -7.85 17.10
CA LEU A 184 -11.49 -9.20 16.67
C LEU A 184 -12.85 -9.22 15.94
N GLU A 185 -13.87 -8.57 16.52
CA GLU A 185 -15.17 -8.44 15.85
C GLU A 185 -15.03 -7.76 14.49
N ARG A 186 -14.30 -6.63 14.41
CA ARG A 186 -14.09 -5.91 13.14
C ARG A 186 -13.42 -6.78 12.09
N LEU A 187 -12.41 -7.54 12.48
CA LEU A 187 -11.66 -8.43 11.60
C LEU A 187 -12.51 -9.60 11.12
N ILE A 188 -13.15 -10.33 12.03
CA ILE A 188 -14.01 -11.48 11.71
C ILE A 188 -15.20 -11.05 10.85
N ILE A 189 -15.90 -9.98 11.21
CA ILE A 189 -17.00 -9.44 10.41
C ILE A 189 -16.49 -8.96 9.05
N GLY A 190 -15.28 -8.39 8.98
CA GLY A 190 -14.64 -8.03 7.73
C GLY A 190 -14.45 -9.23 6.79
N LEU A 191 -13.90 -10.33 7.32
CA LEU A 191 -13.67 -11.57 6.57
C LEU A 191 -14.96 -12.22 6.04
N MET A 192 -16.09 -12.02 6.73
CA MET A 192 -17.38 -12.61 6.39
C MET A 192 -18.19 -11.82 5.34
N LEU A 193 -17.86 -10.55 5.10
CA LEU A 193 -18.47 -9.74 4.04
C LEU A 193 -17.91 -10.15 2.69
N THR A 194 -18.70 -10.05 1.62
CA THR A 194 -18.14 -10.15 0.26
C THR A 194 -17.11 -9.03 0.02
N PRO A 195 -16.16 -9.17 -0.92
CA PRO A 195 -15.16 -8.12 -1.16
C PRO A 195 -15.79 -6.74 -1.44
N ALA A 196 -16.84 -6.69 -2.26
CA ALA A 196 -17.56 -5.46 -2.57
C ALA A 196 -18.29 -4.85 -1.36
N GLU A 197 -18.96 -5.68 -0.55
CA GLU A 197 -19.60 -5.21 0.70
C GLU A 197 -18.57 -4.71 1.71
N PHE A 198 -17.41 -5.37 1.81
CA PHE A 198 -16.34 -4.96 2.70
C PHE A 198 -15.81 -3.58 2.31
N ASP A 199 -15.46 -3.39 1.03
CA ASP A 199 -14.95 -2.11 0.54
C ASP A 199 -16.00 -1.01 0.65
N ALA A 200 -17.27 -1.28 0.33
CA ALA A 200 -18.37 -0.33 0.51
C ALA A 200 -18.52 0.08 1.98
N LYS A 201 -18.38 -0.86 2.92
CA LYS A 201 -18.38 -0.58 4.36
C LYS A 201 -17.17 0.25 4.77
N MET A 202 -15.99 0.00 4.22
CA MET A 202 -14.79 0.79 4.52
C MET A 202 -14.91 2.22 3.99
N MET A 203 -15.41 2.41 2.77
CA MET A 203 -15.75 3.73 2.21
C MET A 203 -16.76 4.45 3.09
N LYS A 204 -17.83 3.77 3.51
CA LYS A 204 -18.85 4.37 4.38
C LYS A 204 -18.26 4.82 5.71
N LYS A 205 -17.41 3.99 6.33
CA LYS A 205 -16.76 4.28 7.61
C LYS A 205 -15.74 5.42 7.52
N ALA A 206 -15.11 5.60 6.36
CA ALA A 206 -14.19 6.70 6.11
C ALA A 206 -14.89 8.06 5.97
N MET A 207 -16.18 8.06 5.62
CA MET A 207 -17.04 9.25 5.48
C MET A 207 -18.14 9.31 6.57
N GLU A 208 -17.95 8.64 7.70
CA GLU A 208 -18.93 8.60 8.78
C GLU A 208 -18.41 9.32 10.02
N GLY A 209 -19.14 10.34 10.45
CA GLY A 209 -18.85 11.07 11.68
C GLY A 209 -18.34 12.46 11.39
N ALA A 210 -17.57 13.02 12.34
CA ALA A 210 -16.91 14.30 12.15
C ALA A 210 -15.53 14.08 11.53
N GLY A 211 -15.29 14.75 10.40
CA GLY A 211 -14.07 14.60 9.60
C GLY A 211 -14.12 13.38 8.67
N THR A 212 -13.08 13.26 7.85
CA THR A 212 -12.95 12.24 6.80
C THR A 212 -11.68 11.42 7.07
N ASP A 213 -11.65 10.15 6.69
CA ASP A 213 -10.43 9.33 6.61
C ASP A 213 -9.95 9.31 5.16
N GLU A 214 -9.29 10.38 4.72
CA GLU A 214 -8.84 10.59 3.35
C GLU A 214 -7.88 9.48 2.91
N HIS A 215 -7.05 8.99 3.83
CA HIS A 215 -6.13 7.89 3.58
C HIS A 215 -6.83 6.58 3.24
N ALA A 216 -7.95 6.25 3.88
CA ALA A 216 -8.75 5.08 3.53
C ALA A 216 -9.44 5.24 2.18
N LEU A 217 -10.00 6.42 1.88
CA LEU A 217 -10.65 6.71 0.59
C LEU A 217 -9.65 6.56 -0.57
N ILE A 218 -8.47 7.17 -0.44
CA ILE A 218 -7.40 7.09 -1.43
C ILE A 218 -6.95 5.63 -1.60
N GLU A 219 -6.66 4.93 -0.50
CA GLU A 219 -6.18 3.54 -0.56
C GLU A 219 -7.15 2.63 -1.31
N ILE A 220 -8.45 2.74 -1.04
CA ILE A 220 -9.47 1.93 -1.70
C ILE A 220 -9.55 2.30 -3.18
N LEU A 221 -9.88 3.55 -3.51
CA LEU A 221 -10.19 3.95 -4.87
C LEU A 221 -9.00 3.82 -5.85
N VAL A 222 -7.77 3.94 -5.36
CA VAL A 222 -6.57 3.82 -6.18
C VAL A 222 -6.17 2.38 -6.50
N THR A 223 -6.56 1.41 -5.66
CA THR A 223 -6.01 0.04 -5.73
C THR A 223 -7.00 -1.02 -6.23
N ARG A 224 -8.26 -0.63 -6.45
CA ARG A 224 -9.30 -1.50 -7.00
C ARG A 224 -9.37 -1.35 -8.53
N SER A 225 -9.66 -2.45 -9.22
CA SER A 225 -9.93 -2.43 -10.66
C SER A 225 -11.29 -1.77 -10.96
N SER A 226 -11.54 -1.42 -12.22
CA SER A 226 -12.82 -0.86 -12.65
C SER A 226 -13.99 -1.80 -12.28
N GLU A 227 -13.84 -3.10 -12.51
CA GLU A 227 -14.82 -4.11 -12.09
C GLU A 227 -15.09 -4.09 -10.58
N GLN A 228 -14.04 -4.02 -9.76
CA GLN A 228 -14.16 -3.97 -8.30
C GLN A 228 -14.83 -2.69 -7.82
N ILE A 229 -14.52 -1.53 -8.44
CA ILE A 229 -15.17 -0.25 -8.14
C ILE A 229 -16.67 -0.32 -8.47
N LEU A 230 -17.04 -0.86 -9.63
CA LEU A 230 -18.45 -1.00 -10.02
C LEU A 230 -19.22 -1.94 -9.08
N ALA A 231 -18.62 -3.07 -8.68
CA ALA A 231 -19.21 -3.96 -7.69
C ALA A 231 -19.36 -3.28 -6.33
N MET A 232 -18.36 -2.52 -5.90
CA MET A 232 -18.39 -1.74 -4.66
C MET A 232 -19.47 -0.65 -4.70
N ASN A 233 -19.65 0.04 -5.82
CA ASN A 233 -20.74 1.02 -6.01
C ASN A 233 -22.12 0.37 -5.87
N ALA A 234 -22.32 -0.80 -6.49
CA ALA A 234 -23.56 -1.55 -6.36
C ALA A 234 -23.81 -1.99 -4.90
N ALA A 235 -22.79 -2.51 -4.22
CA ALA A 235 -22.87 -2.89 -2.82
C ALA A 235 -23.15 -1.70 -1.89
N TYR A 236 -22.53 -0.54 -2.17
CA TYR A 236 -22.76 0.70 -1.43
C TYR A 236 -24.21 1.18 -1.57
N GLN A 237 -24.72 1.21 -2.80
CA GLN A 237 -26.10 1.60 -3.08
C GLN A 237 -27.13 0.64 -2.44
N ALA A 238 -26.82 -0.65 -2.39
CA ALA A 238 -27.68 -1.64 -1.74
C ALA A 238 -27.66 -1.54 -0.20
N GLY A 239 -26.52 -1.13 0.38
CA GLY A 239 -26.30 -1.08 1.82
C GLY A 239 -26.66 0.27 2.48
N TYR A 240 -26.70 1.36 1.71
CA TYR A 240 -26.80 2.73 2.24
C TYR A 240 -27.79 3.60 1.45
N THR A 241 -28.19 4.72 2.04
CA THR A 241 -29.25 5.59 1.48
C THR A 241 -28.79 6.52 0.36
N LYS A 242 -27.48 6.80 0.28
CA LYS A 242 -26.87 7.65 -0.74
C LYS A 242 -26.04 6.79 -1.68
N SER A 243 -25.87 7.24 -2.92
CA SER A 243 -24.82 6.69 -3.78
C SER A 243 -23.44 7.00 -3.20
N MET A 244 -22.43 6.25 -3.63
CA MET A 244 -21.06 6.51 -3.17
C MET A 244 -20.55 7.88 -3.63
N GLU A 245 -20.88 8.28 -4.86
CA GLU A 245 -20.56 9.60 -5.39
C GLU A 245 -21.24 10.72 -4.59
N GLU A 246 -22.52 10.57 -4.25
CA GLU A 246 -23.23 11.52 -3.38
C GLU A 246 -22.62 11.60 -1.98
N ALA A 247 -22.16 10.47 -1.45
CA ALA A 247 -21.47 10.43 -0.15
C ALA A 247 -20.15 11.19 -0.22
N ILE A 248 -19.30 10.93 -1.23
CA ILE A 248 -18.02 11.63 -1.46
C ILE A 248 -18.25 13.14 -1.60
N ASN A 249 -19.22 13.55 -2.43
CA ASN A 249 -19.56 14.96 -2.64
C ASN A 249 -20.07 15.66 -1.36
N SER A 250 -20.67 14.90 -0.43
CA SER A 250 -21.15 15.47 0.83
C SER A 250 -20.09 15.57 1.92
N ASP A 251 -19.01 14.80 1.81
CA ASP A 251 -17.99 14.65 2.85
C ASP A 251 -16.64 15.27 2.47
N THR A 252 -16.43 15.55 1.18
CA THR A 252 -15.18 16.12 0.66
C THR A 252 -15.48 17.29 -0.27
N SER A 253 -14.47 18.12 -0.56
CA SER A 253 -14.61 19.27 -1.45
C SER A 253 -13.36 19.54 -2.28
N GLY A 254 -13.41 20.56 -3.15
CA GLY A 254 -12.28 20.99 -3.96
C GLY A 254 -11.81 19.94 -4.97
N LEU A 255 -10.53 20.04 -5.35
CA LEU A 255 -9.93 19.11 -6.31
C LEU A 255 -9.85 17.68 -5.76
N PHE A 256 -9.65 17.51 -4.45
CA PHE A 256 -9.62 16.19 -3.84
C PHE A 256 -10.94 15.43 -4.06
N CYS A 257 -12.08 16.08 -3.85
CA CYS A 257 -13.40 15.51 -4.17
C CYS A 257 -13.50 15.09 -5.64
N ARG A 258 -13.05 15.96 -6.58
CA ARG A 258 -13.05 15.64 -8.02
C ARG A 258 -12.21 14.41 -8.35
N ILE A 259 -11.04 14.26 -7.72
CA ILE A 259 -10.17 13.08 -7.86
C ILE A 259 -10.92 11.82 -7.38
N LEU A 260 -11.49 11.85 -6.18
CA LEU A 260 -12.22 10.70 -5.62
C LEU A 260 -13.42 10.32 -6.49
N VAL A 261 -14.21 11.29 -6.93
CA VAL A 261 -15.36 11.05 -7.83
C VAL A 261 -14.88 10.42 -9.14
N SER A 262 -13.81 10.94 -9.75
CA SER A 262 -13.26 10.38 -11.00
C SER A 262 -12.81 8.93 -10.84
N LEU A 263 -12.18 8.57 -9.72
CA LEU A 263 -11.80 7.18 -9.45
C LEU A 263 -13.01 6.29 -9.14
N ALA A 264 -13.98 6.81 -8.39
CA ALA A 264 -15.20 6.10 -8.00
C ALA A 264 -16.14 5.80 -9.18
N GLN A 265 -15.97 6.44 -10.33
CA GLN A 265 -16.70 6.09 -11.55
C GLN A 265 -16.35 4.70 -12.08
N GLY A 266 -15.17 4.14 -11.73
CA GLY A 266 -14.74 2.85 -12.26
C GLY A 266 -14.55 2.87 -13.78
N ALA A 267 -14.17 4.04 -14.33
CA ALA A 267 -14.02 4.27 -15.77
C ALA A 267 -12.54 4.41 -16.18
N ARG A 268 -11.62 3.85 -15.39
CA ARG A 268 -10.20 3.80 -15.75
C ARG A 268 -10.02 2.86 -16.94
N GLU A 269 -9.26 3.32 -17.93
CA GLU A 269 -8.86 2.52 -19.08
C GLU A 269 -8.14 1.23 -18.62
N GLU A 270 -8.38 0.11 -19.29
CA GLU A 270 -7.74 -1.17 -18.98
C GLU A 270 -6.85 -1.69 -20.12
N ASP A 271 -6.78 -0.95 -21.22
CA ASP A 271 -6.03 -1.30 -22.41
C ASP A 271 -4.51 -1.29 -22.16
N PRO A 272 -3.72 -2.02 -22.99
CA PRO A 272 -2.28 -1.89 -23.02
C PRO A 272 -1.79 -0.45 -23.24
N ALA A 273 -0.50 -0.21 -22.99
CA ALA A 273 0.11 1.09 -23.28
C ALA A 273 0.02 1.43 -24.79
N ASP A 274 -0.24 2.70 -25.08
CA ASP A 274 -0.16 3.28 -26.41
C ASP A 274 1.08 4.17 -26.40
N GLU A 275 2.08 3.85 -27.24
CA GLU A 275 3.37 4.52 -27.20
C GLU A 275 3.29 5.99 -27.64
N GLU A 276 2.50 6.32 -28.65
CA GLU A 276 2.39 7.69 -29.14
C GLU A 276 1.67 8.56 -28.11
N ARG A 277 0.56 8.05 -27.57
CA ARG A 277 -0.19 8.76 -26.53
C ARG A 277 0.59 8.83 -25.22
N ALA A 278 1.39 7.82 -24.87
CA ALA A 278 2.22 7.88 -23.67
C ALA A 278 3.32 8.95 -23.77
N ASN A 279 3.91 9.14 -24.95
CA ASN A 279 4.84 10.25 -25.20
C ASN A 279 4.13 11.61 -25.09
N ALA A 280 2.91 11.72 -25.63
CA ALA A 280 2.12 12.95 -25.57
C ALA A 280 1.71 13.28 -24.12
N ASP A 281 1.16 12.31 -23.37
CA ASP A 281 0.80 12.46 -21.97
C ASP A 281 2.04 12.80 -21.11
N ALA A 282 3.20 12.19 -21.39
CA ALA A 282 4.45 12.50 -20.69
C ALA A 282 4.92 13.94 -20.94
N GLN A 283 4.82 14.41 -22.19
CA GLN A 283 5.12 15.80 -22.53
C GLN A 283 4.13 16.76 -21.87
N GLU A 284 2.84 16.42 -21.85
CA GLU A 284 1.80 17.23 -21.20
C GLU A 284 2.07 17.37 -19.68
N LEU A 285 2.47 16.30 -19.00
CA LEU A 285 2.90 16.36 -17.60
C LEU A 285 4.17 17.19 -17.42
N ALA A 286 5.14 17.09 -18.33
CA ALA A 286 6.40 17.84 -18.27
C ALA A 286 6.17 19.35 -18.47
N ASP A 287 5.30 19.72 -19.42
CA ASP A 287 4.93 21.10 -19.69
C ASP A 287 4.12 21.69 -18.53
N ALA A 288 3.20 20.89 -17.95
CA ALA A 288 2.41 21.27 -16.79
C ALA A 288 3.26 21.61 -15.55
N CYS A 289 4.47 21.07 -15.44
CA CYS A 289 5.40 21.42 -14.35
C CYS A 289 5.88 22.89 -14.39
N ASN A 290 5.62 23.62 -15.48
CA ASN A 290 5.93 25.04 -15.62
C ASN A 290 4.68 25.93 -15.60
N ALA A 291 3.49 25.33 -15.43
CA ALA A 291 2.23 26.05 -15.31
C ALA A 291 1.99 26.52 -13.87
N ASP A 292 0.91 27.28 -13.63
CA ASP A 292 0.45 27.53 -12.27
C ASP A 292 -0.12 26.25 -11.62
N SER A 293 -0.27 26.29 -10.30
CA SER A 293 -0.62 25.12 -9.49
C SER A 293 -1.95 24.49 -9.90
N ASP A 294 -2.97 25.30 -10.20
CA ASP A 294 -4.31 24.78 -10.50
C ASP A 294 -4.30 24.06 -11.85
N ASP A 295 -3.66 24.66 -12.86
CA ASP A 295 -3.51 24.05 -14.18
C ASP A 295 -2.68 22.75 -14.10
N MET A 296 -1.59 22.76 -13.35
CA MET A 296 -0.76 21.56 -13.13
C MET A 296 -1.60 20.42 -12.52
N GLU A 297 -2.31 20.68 -11.43
CA GLU A 297 -3.07 19.63 -10.74
C GLU A 297 -4.23 19.10 -11.60
N ASN A 298 -4.88 19.95 -12.41
CA ASN A 298 -5.93 19.51 -13.34
C ASN A 298 -5.40 18.61 -14.46
N LYS A 299 -4.21 18.91 -15.01
CA LYS A 299 -3.54 18.07 -16.01
C LYS A 299 -3.09 16.73 -15.44
N PHE A 300 -2.57 16.75 -14.21
CA PHE A 300 -2.23 15.50 -13.51
C PHE A 300 -3.49 14.66 -13.25
N MET A 301 -4.60 15.27 -12.83
CA MET A 301 -5.86 14.57 -12.62
C MET A 301 -6.35 13.87 -13.89
N SER A 302 -6.38 14.57 -15.03
CA SER A 302 -6.95 14.03 -16.27
C SER A 302 -6.20 12.79 -16.78
N ILE A 303 -4.89 12.70 -16.52
CA ILE A 303 -4.04 11.57 -16.91
C ILE A 303 -4.05 10.48 -15.82
N LEU A 304 -3.73 10.83 -14.57
CA LEU A 304 -3.53 9.87 -13.48
C LEU A 304 -4.81 9.13 -13.07
N CYS A 305 -5.98 9.76 -13.19
CA CYS A 305 -7.23 9.13 -12.79
C CYS A 305 -7.86 8.26 -13.88
N THR A 306 -7.48 8.44 -15.16
CA THR A 306 -8.17 7.80 -16.29
C THR A 306 -7.33 6.76 -17.03
N ARG A 307 -6.02 6.95 -17.15
CA ARG A 307 -5.15 6.04 -17.92
C ARG A 307 -4.98 4.69 -17.24
N SER A 308 -4.77 3.66 -18.06
CA SER A 308 -4.48 2.32 -17.58
C SER A 308 -3.13 2.26 -16.88
N PHE A 309 -2.94 1.31 -15.97
CA PHE A 309 -1.66 1.14 -15.27
C PHE A 309 -0.51 0.80 -16.23
N PRO A 310 -0.68 -0.09 -17.24
CA PRO A 310 0.33 -0.28 -18.28
C PRO A 310 0.70 1.02 -18.99
N HIS A 311 -0.30 1.84 -19.35
CA HIS A 311 -0.08 3.12 -20.01
C HIS A 311 0.68 4.10 -19.10
N LEU A 312 0.27 4.27 -17.85
CA LEU A 312 0.93 5.16 -16.88
C LEU A 312 2.39 4.78 -16.63
N ARG A 313 2.75 3.49 -16.59
CA ARG A 313 4.16 3.09 -16.50
C ARG A 313 4.97 3.60 -17.68
N ARG A 314 4.42 3.54 -18.90
CA ARG A 314 5.07 4.08 -20.10
C ARG A 314 5.16 5.59 -20.05
N VAL A 315 4.09 6.27 -19.62
CA VAL A 315 4.09 7.74 -19.40
C VAL A 315 5.20 8.15 -18.44
N PHE A 316 5.34 7.49 -17.29
CA PHE A 316 6.37 7.85 -16.32
C PHE A 316 7.79 7.53 -16.79
N GLN A 317 7.95 6.46 -17.57
CA GLN A 317 9.22 6.15 -18.24
C GLN A 317 9.62 7.26 -19.23
N GLU A 318 8.68 7.70 -20.07
CA GLU A 318 8.91 8.79 -21.04
C GLU A 318 9.05 10.16 -20.35
N PHE A 319 8.33 10.39 -19.25
CA PHE A 319 8.44 11.60 -18.43
C PHE A 319 9.87 11.76 -17.89
N VAL A 320 10.49 10.69 -17.38
CA VAL A 320 11.90 10.74 -16.97
C VAL A 320 12.80 11.10 -18.15
N ARG A 321 12.54 10.54 -19.34
CA ARG A 321 13.35 10.80 -20.55
C ARG A 321 13.24 12.25 -21.04
N CYS A 322 12.04 12.84 -21.05
CA CYS A 322 11.84 14.17 -21.60
C CYS A 322 12.09 15.31 -20.60
N SER A 323 11.89 15.06 -19.30
CA SER A 323 11.97 16.11 -18.26
C SER A 323 13.20 16.00 -17.36
N ASN A 324 13.89 14.85 -17.39
CA ASN A 324 14.97 14.52 -16.45
C ASN A 324 14.57 14.63 -14.96
N LYS A 325 13.27 14.44 -14.67
CA LYS A 325 12.67 14.55 -13.33
C LYS A 325 11.93 13.28 -12.96
N ASP A 326 11.71 13.09 -11.66
CA ASP A 326 10.89 12.01 -11.11
C ASP A 326 9.48 12.51 -10.78
N ILE A 327 8.48 11.79 -11.27
CA ILE A 327 7.09 12.17 -11.09
C ILE A 327 6.66 12.15 -9.61
N GLU A 328 7.18 11.22 -8.79
CA GLU A 328 6.85 11.16 -7.37
C GLU A 328 7.41 12.37 -6.61
N GLN A 329 8.63 12.80 -6.96
CA GLN A 329 9.28 13.97 -6.38
C GLN A 329 8.58 15.27 -6.77
N ILE A 330 8.16 15.37 -8.03
CA ILE A 330 7.39 16.52 -8.51
C ILE A 330 6.07 16.65 -7.75
N ILE A 331 5.31 15.55 -7.62
CA ILE A 331 4.07 15.55 -6.84
C ILE A 331 4.34 15.99 -5.39
N LYS A 332 5.40 15.48 -4.76
CA LYS A 332 5.73 15.80 -3.36
C LYS A 332 6.10 17.26 -3.13
N LYS A 333 6.78 17.87 -4.09
CA LYS A 333 7.31 19.23 -3.99
C LYS A 333 6.29 20.28 -4.38
N GLU A 334 5.61 20.07 -5.49
CA GLU A 334 4.76 21.08 -6.11
C GLU A 334 3.30 20.99 -5.62
N MET A 335 2.89 19.87 -5.01
CA MET A 335 1.52 19.67 -4.54
C MET A 335 1.48 19.47 -3.02
N SER A 336 0.31 19.70 -2.43
CA SER A 336 0.13 19.59 -0.98
C SER A 336 -1.18 18.88 -0.59
N GLY A 337 -1.35 18.64 0.71
CA GLY A 337 -2.57 18.05 1.27
C GLY A 337 -2.96 16.71 0.62
N ASP A 338 -4.27 16.49 0.49
CA ASP A 338 -4.84 15.24 0.01
C ASP A 338 -4.76 15.05 -1.50
N VAL A 339 -4.65 16.15 -2.26
CA VAL A 339 -4.35 16.10 -3.70
C VAL A 339 -2.98 15.44 -3.92
N LYS A 340 -1.94 15.91 -3.22
CA LYS A 340 -0.63 15.26 -3.23
C LYS A 340 -0.74 13.80 -2.82
N ASN A 341 -1.43 13.50 -1.71
CA ASN A 341 -1.53 12.14 -1.19
C ASN A 341 -2.22 11.19 -2.20
N ALA A 342 -3.25 11.66 -2.90
CA ALA A 342 -3.99 10.88 -3.88
C ALA A 342 -3.13 10.57 -5.11
N PHE A 343 -2.52 11.58 -5.74
CA PHE A 343 -1.65 11.36 -6.89
C PHE A 343 -0.43 10.53 -6.54
N TYR A 344 0.16 10.77 -5.36
CA TYR A 344 1.27 9.98 -4.87
C TYR A 344 0.90 8.50 -4.70
N ALA A 345 -0.28 8.22 -4.13
CA ALA A 345 -0.78 6.85 -4.02
C ALA A 345 -1.00 6.20 -5.39
N ILE A 346 -1.53 6.93 -6.38
CA ILE A 346 -1.71 6.42 -7.75
C ILE A 346 -0.37 5.99 -8.33
N VAL A 347 0.63 6.87 -8.31
CA VAL A 347 1.96 6.58 -8.86
C VAL A 347 2.58 5.36 -8.17
N ARG A 348 2.49 5.29 -6.84
CA ARG A 348 3.02 4.15 -6.06
C ARG A 348 2.31 2.84 -6.35
N SER A 349 0.99 2.86 -6.50
CA SER A 349 0.18 1.70 -6.88
C SER A 349 0.55 1.20 -8.27
N VAL A 350 0.68 2.12 -9.24
CA VAL A 350 1.12 1.81 -10.61
C VAL A 350 2.52 1.18 -10.60
N LYS A 351 3.44 1.71 -9.80
CA LYS A 351 4.83 1.23 -9.73
C LYS A 351 4.95 -0.18 -9.16
N ASN A 352 4.39 -0.41 -7.99
CA ASN A 352 4.39 -1.71 -7.32
C ASN A 352 3.32 -1.72 -6.23
N GLN A 353 2.13 -2.20 -6.58
CA GLN A 353 0.99 -2.27 -5.67
C GLN A 353 1.25 -3.12 -4.40
N PRO A 354 1.90 -4.30 -4.47
CA PRO A 354 2.33 -5.01 -3.26
C PRO A 354 3.24 -4.19 -2.34
N SER A 355 4.20 -3.45 -2.90
CA SER A 355 5.09 -2.57 -2.12
C SER A 355 4.33 -1.39 -1.50
N TYR A 356 3.34 -0.82 -2.21
CA TYR A 356 2.46 0.22 -1.67
C TYR A 356 1.70 -0.27 -0.42
N PHE A 357 1.11 -1.47 -0.47
CA PHE A 357 0.44 -2.05 0.70
C PHE A 357 1.41 -2.41 1.82
N ALA A 358 2.63 -2.86 1.51
CA ALA A 358 3.65 -3.13 2.51
C ALA A 358 4.02 -1.87 3.32
N ASP A 359 4.26 -0.75 2.63
CA ASP A 359 4.54 0.54 3.28
C ASP A 359 3.33 1.03 4.11
N ARG A 360 2.11 0.82 3.62
CA ARG A 360 0.88 1.15 4.34
C ARG A 360 0.70 0.32 5.62
N LEU A 361 0.99 -0.98 5.58
CA LEU A 361 1.00 -1.85 6.75
C LEU A 361 2.08 -1.41 7.75
N TYR A 362 3.26 -1.08 7.26
CA TYR A 362 4.34 -0.60 8.12
C TYR A 362 3.94 0.69 8.82
N LYS A 363 3.41 1.68 8.08
CA LYS A 363 2.91 2.94 8.65
C LYS A 363 1.77 2.73 9.65
N ALA A 364 0.91 1.73 9.44
CA ALA A 364 -0.19 1.44 10.35
C ALA A 364 0.28 0.88 11.71
N MET A 365 1.44 0.22 11.76
CA MET A 365 1.98 -0.43 12.97
C MET A 365 3.23 0.26 13.50
N LYS A 366 3.74 1.30 12.84
CA LYS A 366 4.97 1.99 13.24
C LYS A 366 4.66 3.18 14.13
N GLY A 367 5.23 3.20 15.33
CA GLY A 367 5.22 4.35 16.23
C GLY A 367 4.55 4.01 17.56
N LEU A 368 3.95 5.01 18.19
CA LEU A 368 3.16 4.79 19.39
C LEU A 368 1.71 4.46 19.00
N GLY A 369 1.33 3.20 19.23
CA GLY A 369 -0.01 2.68 18.91
C GLY A 369 -0.14 2.16 17.48
N THR A 370 -1.31 1.63 17.18
CA THR A 370 -1.62 0.92 15.93
C THR A 370 -2.85 1.53 15.27
N ASP A 371 -2.76 1.81 13.97
CA ASP A 371 -3.94 2.05 13.12
C ASP A 371 -4.57 0.70 12.75
N ASP A 372 -5.33 0.16 13.71
CA ASP A 372 -6.05 -1.11 13.54
C ASP A 372 -7.02 -1.10 12.35
N ARG A 373 -7.54 0.07 11.96
CA ARG A 373 -8.48 0.17 10.84
C ARG A 373 -7.75 -0.08 9.53
N ALA A 374 -6.61 0.57 9.31
CA ALA A 374 -5.79 0.30 8.13
C ALA A 374 -5.23 -1.12 8.13
N LEU A 375 -4.74 -1.61 9.28
CA LEU A 375 -4.22 -2.98 9.41
C LEU A 375 -5.29 -4.02 9.04
N ILE A 376 -6.49 -3.95 9.63
CA ILE A 376 -7.60 -4.86 9.31
C ILE A 376 -8.01 -4.72 7.84
N ARG A 377 -8.16 -3.50 7.34
CA ARG A 377 -8.59 -3.26 5.95
C ARG A 377 -7.66 -3.91 4.94
N ILE A 378 -6.35 -3.74 5.10
CA ILE A 378 -5.36 -4.31 4.19
C ILE A 378 -5.30 -5.84 4.35
N MET A 379 -5.23 -6.34 5.59
CA MET A 379 -5.13 -7.78 5.84
C MET A 379 -6.35 -8.55 5.31
N VAL A 380 -7.56 -8.02 5.48
CA VAL A 380 -8.79 -8.62 4.93
C VAL A 380 -8.80 -8.54 3.41
N SER A 381 -8.70 -7.33 2.84
CA SER A 381 -8.89 -7.11 1.40
C SER A 381 -7.82 -7.76 0.52
N ARG A 382 -6.62 -8.01 1.05
CA ARG A 382 -5.50 -8.57 0.29
C ARG A 382 -5.24 -10.06 0.54
N SER A 383 -5.85 -10.65 1.58
CA SER A 383 -5.62 -12.05 2.01
C SER A 383 -5.76 -13.09 0.89
N GLU A 384 -6.70 -12.87 -0.03
CA GLU A 384 -7.02 -13.76 -1.16
C GLU A 384 -6.52 -13.23 -2.52
N ILE A 385 -5.65 -12.21 -2.53
CA ILE A 385 -5.12 -11.59 -3.76
C ILE A 385 -3.60 -11.71 -3.83
N ASP A 386 -2.88 -10.93 -3.03
CA ASP A 386 -1.44 -10.73 -3.14
C ASP A 386 -0.74 -10.53 -1.78
N LEU A 387 -1.38 -10.90 -0.67
CA LEU A 387 -0.78 -10.75 0.66
C LEU A 387 0.56 -11.47 0.81
N PHE A 388 0.82 -12.53 0.03
CA PHE A 388 2.14 -13.17 -0.02
C PHE A 388 3.19 -12.27 -0.69
N ASN A 389 2.81 -11.55 -1.76
CA ASN A 389 3.69 -10.59 -2.41
C ASN A 389 3.96 -9.39 -1.50
N ILE A 390 2.93 -8.90 -0.82
CA ILE A 390 3.02 -7.80 0.15
C ILE A 390 3.99 -8.16 1.27
N ARG A 391 3.89 -9.37 1.83
CA ARG A 391 4.83 -9.91 2.83
C ARG A 391 6.29 -9.88 2.38
N LYS A 392 6.54 -10.30 1.14
CA LYS A 392 7.88 -10.29 0.56
C LYS A 392 8.42 -8.87 0.43
N GLU A 393 7.63 -7.94 -0.12
CA GLU A 393 7.99 -6.53 -0.23
C GLU A 393 8.21 -5.89 1.14
N PHE A 394 7.39 -6.26 2.13
CA PHE A 394 7.52 -5.82 3.51
C PHE A 394 8.85 -6.26 4.10
N LYS A 395 9.20 -7.54 3.99
CA LYS A 395 10.49 -8.07 4.47
C LYS A 395 11.68 -7.45 3.72
N GLU A 396 11.58 -7.26 2.41
CA GLU A 396 12.65 -6.65 1.60
C GLU A 396 12.89 -5.18 1.96
N THR A 397 11.81 -4.42 2.21
CA THR A 397 11.87 -2.98 2.48
C THR A 397 12.12 -2.68 3.97
N HIS A 398 11.63 -3.56 4.86
CA HIS A 398 11.63 -3.32 6.29
C HIS A 398 12.53 -4.27 7.10
N ASP A 399 13.18 -5.26 6.48
CA ASP A 399 14.16 -6.15 7.15
C ASP A 399 13.61 -6.89 8.39
N VAL A 400 12.29 -7.00 8.48
CA VAL A 400 11.52 -7.74 9.48
C VAL A 400 10.33 -8.37 8.77
N SER A 401 9.93 -9.59 9.15
CA SER A 401 8.77 -10.22 8.51
C SER A 401 7.49 -9.48 8.91
N LEU A 402 6.47 -9.49 8.05
CA LEU A 402 5.16 -8.93 8.42
C LEU A 402 4.57 -9.67 9.62
N HIS A 403 4.83 -10.98 9.72
CA HIS A 403 4.37 -11.82 10.83
C HIS A 403 4.97 -11.40 12.18
N GLU A 404 6.28 -11.19 12.24
CA GLU A 404 6.98 -10.71 13.44
C GLU A 404 6.53 -9.30 13.81
N PHE A 405 6.33 -8.43 12.81
CA PHE A 405 5.90 -7.05 13.05
C PHE A 405 4.48 -7.00 13.66
N ILE A 406 3.56 -7.80 13.14
CA ILE A 406 2.21 -7.98 13.72
C ILE A 406 2.31 -8.53 15.16
N GLN A 407 3.25 -9.46 15.41
CA GLN A 407 3.41 -10.08 16.72
C GLN A 407 3.79 -9.06 17.81
N GLY A 408 4.67 -8.12 17.46
CA GLY A 408 5.13 -7.07 18.34
C GLY A 408 4.09 -5.98 18.62
N ASP A 409 3.22 -5.70 17.65
CA ASP A 409 2.30 -4.55 17.70
C ASP A 409 0.87 -4.91 18.13
N THR A 410 0.49 -6.18 18.04
CA THR A 410 -0.87 -6.65 18.38
C THR A 410 -0.87 -7.73 19.47
N SER A 411 -2.04 -8.03 20.05
CA SER A 411 -2.16 -9.03 21.12
C SER A 411 -3.47 -9.82 21.06
N GLY A 412 -3.53 -10.90 21.83
CA GLY A 412 -4.71 -11.76 21.99
C GLY A 412 -5.19 -12.41 20.69
N ASP A 413 -6.49 -12.66 20.64
CA ASP A 413 -7.18 -13.31 19.51
C ASP A 413 -7.13 -12.50 18.22
N TYR A 414 -7.07 -11.18 18.35
CA TYR A 414 -6.86 -10.28 17.23
C TYR A 414 -5.51 -10.55 16.55
N ARG A 415 -4.42 -10.65 17.33
CA ARG A 415 -3.10 -11.05 16.80
C ARG A 415 -3.15 -12.44 16.18
N LYS A 416 -3.73 -13.42 16.89
CA LYS A 416 -3.83 -14.81 16.41
C LYS A 416 -4.48 -14.85 15.02
N THR A 417 -5.59 -14.14 14.86
CA THR A 417 -6.32 -14.06 13.59
C THR A 417 -5.49 -13.38 12.50
N LEU A 418 -4.81 -12.27 12.80
CA LEU A 418 -3.94 -11.58 11.84
C LEU A 418 -2.76 -12.46 11.39
N GLN A 419 -2.15 -13.22 12.30
CA GLN A 419 -1.05 -14.14 11.97
C GLN A 419 -1.51 -15.31 11.10
N LEU A 420 -2.70 -15.84 11.33
CA LEU A 420 -3.31 -16.85 10.46
C LEU A 420 -3.54 -16.31 9.06
N LEU A 421 -4.10 -15.10 8.92
CA LEU A 421 -4.26 -14.44 7.62
C LEU A 421 -2.93 -14.13 6.95
N CYS A 422 -1.92 -13.75 7.73
CA CYS A 422 -0.57 -13.50 7.24
C CYS A 422 0.01 -14.76 6.59
N GLY A 423 -0.25 -15.95 7.14
CA GLY A 423 0.16 -17.22 6.53
C GLY A 423 1.61 -17.61 6.85
N GLY A 424 2.03 -17.39 8.10
CA GLY A 424 3.33 -17.84 8.66
C GLY A 424 4.49 -16.85 8.52
N GLU A 425 5.64 -17.24 9.08
CA GLU A 425 6.93 -16.54 8.95
C GLU A 425 7.53 -16.69 7.54
N ASP A 426 8.26 -15.66 7.09
CA ASP A 426 8.98 -15.61 5.80
C ASP A 426 10.48 -15.85 5.94
#